data_AF-A0A8H9MHN6-F1
#
_entry.id   AF-A0A8H9MHN6-F1
#
_cell.length_a   1.000
_cell.length_b   1.000
_cell.length_c   1.000
_cell.angle_alpha   90.00
_cell.angle_beta   90.00
_cell.angle_gamma   90.00
#
_symmetry.space_group_name_H-M   'P 1'
#
loop_
_entity.id
_entity.type
_entity.pdbx_description
1 polymer ?
#
loop_
_entity_poly.entity_id
_entity_poly.type
_entity_poly.pdbx_seq_one_letter_code
_entity_poly.pdbx_strand_id
1 'polypeptide(L)'
;MSHFPNKYLIGLTGNIAVGKSTVRQMLQHLGGYPIDADSLAHQAMQPGAPAYKPIVDTFGAFILNSDKSINRGALGAIAFSNPLALQRLEQITHPIVRQAVLALVQRAKQRVVVIEAIKLLEGDLAKVVDEVWVVNAKPETQYRRLLSKRSMTPEEAKKRILGQGSQAEKLKKANVIIENDGNVEETWKQVQKAWNHIVNRALDKVASGGNPLVTSTTETAPIPLQVPVMAPGTLHVGIKRGMPTNADRIAAFMTHVTGKPVNRMDVMLSFGNKSFLMAHDQHEDVLGIIGWQVENLITRCDELVLKPNVPVKAVIDAFVKAVEEFSRELESEVGFVFLPMDVAKDVPAAFAVNGYQTVTVNQITVPAWREAVTEAGGNNLLVLEKRLRKDRVLKPI
;
A
#
# COMPACT_ATOMS: atom_id res chain seq x y z
N MET A 1 -0.99 6.46 28.73
CA MET A 1 -0.62 5.04 28.52
C MET A 1 -0.87 4.71 27.05
N SER A 2 0.01 3.97 26.40
CA SER A 2 -0.19 3.63 24.98
C SER A 2 -1.37 2.68 24.81
N HIS A 3 -2.19 2.91 23.79
CA HIS A 3 -3.39 2.11 23.49
C HIS A 3 -3.04 0.66 23.08
N PHE A 4 -1.80 0.42 22.65
CA PHE A 4 -1.33 -0.89 22.23
C PHE A 4 0.09 -1.13 22.80
N PRO A 5 0.24 -1.88 23.90
CA PRO A 5 1.52 -1.99 24.62
C PRO A 5 2.63 -2.62 23.76
N ASN A 6 2.27 -3.52 22.85
CA ASN A 6 3.21 -4.23 21.99
C ASN A 6 3.37 -3.64 20.57
N LYS A 7 2.77 -2.47 20.31
CA LYS A 7 2.83 -1.81 19.00
C LYS A 7 3.41 -0.41 19.15
N TYR A 8 4.11 0.06 18.13
CA TYR A 8 4.54 1.44 17.98
C TYR A 8 3.80 2.04 16.78
N LEU A 9 2.95 3.03 17.03
CA LEU A 9 2.05 3.59 16.03
C LEU A 9 2.57 4.93 15.52
N ILE A 10 2.92 4.97 14.23
CA ILE A 10 3.28 6.19 13.51
C ILE A 10 2.03 6.72 12.81
N GLY A 11 1.64 7.95 13.11
CA GLY A 11 0.64 8.68 12.32
C GLY A 11 1.32 9.45 11.21
N LEU A 12 1.12 9.05 9.95
CA LEU A 12 1.69 9.72 8.78
C LEU A 12 0.67 10.70 8.18
N THR A 13 1.03 11.97 8.09
CA THR A 13 0.17 13.00 7.49
C THR A 13 0.96 14.01 6.67
N GLY A 14 0.24 14.98 6.10
CA GLY A 14 0.77 15.96 5.16
C GLY A 14 -0.28 16.37 4.12
N ASN A 15 -0.06 17.51 3.50
CA ASN A 15 -0.97 18.07 2.52
C ASN A 15 -1.02 17.27 1.20
N ILE A 16 -1.82 17.72 0.25
CA ILE A 16 -2.00 17.05 -1.04
C ILE A 16 -0.68 17.08 -1.81
N ALA A 17 -0.40 16.02 -2.57
CA ALA A 17 0.78 15.93 -3.45
C ALA A 17 2.17 16.08 -2.79
N VAL A 18 2.26 16.07 -1.45
CA VAL A 18 3.55 16.03 -0.73
C VAL A 18 4.21 14.64 -0.78
N GLY A 19 3.50 13.60 -1.21
CA GLY A 19 4.03 12.24 -1.37
C GLY A 19 3.98 11.36 -0.10
N LYS A 20 2.91 11.50 0.70
CA LYS A 20 2.64 10.63 1.86
C LYS A 20 2.66 9.14 1.50
N SER A 21 1.96 8.76 0.45
CA SER A 21 1.87 7.36 0.01
C SER A 21 3.24 6.77 -0.35
N THR A 22 4.13 7.59 -0.92
CA THR A 22 5.54 7.21 -1.16
C THR A 22 6.26 6.93 0.16
N VAL A 23 6.16 7.81 1.15
CA VAL A 23 6.79 7.60 2.47
C VAL A 23 6.18 6.39 3.20
N ARG A 24 4.86 6.18 3.11
CA ARG A 24 4.20 4.97 3.64
C ARG A 24 4.77 3.70 3.00
N GLN A 25 4.94 3.70 1.68
CA GLN A 25 5.53 2.56 0.97
C GLN A 25 6.97 2.31 1.41
N MET A 26 7.76 3.37 1.62
CA MET A 26 9.12 3.26 2.16
C MET A 26 9.14 2.64 3.56
N LEU A 27 8.23 3.05 4.44
CA LEU A 27 8.12 2.46 5.78
C LEU A 27 7.66 0.99 5.74
N GLN A 28 6.77 0.63 4.81
CA GLN A 28 6.41 -0.76 4.56
C GLN A 28 7.62 -1.59 4.06
N HIS A 29 8.49 -1.00 3.25
CA HIS A 29 9.74 -1.64 2.83
C HIS A 29 10.67 -1.94 3.99
N LEU A 30 10.69 -1.06 5.00
CA LEU A 30 11.51 -1.22 6.20
C LEU A 30 10.88 -2.15 7.25
N GLY A 31 9.67 -2.66 7.00
CA GLY A 31 9.00 -3.65 7.85
C GLY A 31 7.82 -3.11 8.66
N GLY A 32 7.38 -1.87 8.41
CA GLY A 32 6.17 -1.32 9.01
C GLY A 32 4.90 -1.90 8.41
N TYR A 33 3.84 -2.02 9.21
CA TYR A 33 2.52 -2.38 8.71
C TYR A 33 1.76 -1.12 8.25
N PRO A 34 1.49 -0.94 6.94
CA PRO A 34 0.80 0.24 6.43
C PRO A 34 -0.72 0.13 6.60
N ILE A 35 -1.34 1.24 6.99
CA ILE A 35 -2.80 1.42 7.01
C ILE A 35 -3.10 2.74 6.32
N ASP A 36 -3.95 2.72 5.30
CA ASP A 36 -4.45 3.93 4.62
C ASP A 36 -5.88 4.22 5.10
N ALA A 37 -6.03 5.22 5.98
CA ALA A 37 -7.32 5.56 6.55
C ALA A 37 -8.27 6.21 5.54
N ASP A 38 -7.73 6.95 4.57
CA ASP A 38 -8.54 7.60 3.52
C ASP A 38 -9.14 6.55 2.59
N SER A 39 -8.39 5.49 2.29
CA SER A 39 -8.90 4.31 1.59
C SER A 39 -9.97 3.55 2.36
N LEU A 40 -9.74 3.30 3.66
CA LEU A 40 -10.74 2.67 4.51
C LEU A 40 -12.04 3.48 4.57
N ALA A 41 -11.95 4.81 4.54
CA ALA A 41 -13.12 5.68 4.42
C ALA A 41 -13.88 5.42 3.11
N HIS A 42 -13.19 5.32 1.97
CA HIS A 42 -13.83 4.97 0.70
C HIS A 42 -14.50 3.61 0.73
N GLN A 43 -13.85 2.61 1.33
CA GLN A 43 -14.39 1.27 1.43
C GLN A 43 -15.59 1.19 2.38
N ALA A 44 -15.59 1.96 3.48
CA ALA A 44 -16.70 2.05 4.43
C ALA A 44 -17.99 2.59 3.79
N MET A 45 -17.87 3.35 2.69
CA MET A 45 -18.98 3.94 1.94
C MET A 45 -19.44 3.06 0.76
N GLN A 46 -18.88 1.88 0.54
CA GLN A 46 -19.31 1.00 -0.56
C GLN A 46 -20.68 0.38 -0.28
N PRO A 47 -21.48 0.03 -1.30
CA PRO A 47 -22.73 -0.69 -1.10
C PRO A 47 -22.55 -1.91 -0.19
N GLY A 48 -23.38 -2.00 0.86
CA GLY A 48 -23.31 -3.03 1.90
C GLY A 48 -22.28 -2.79 3.01
N ALA A 49 -21.46 -1.74 2.94
CA ALA A 49 -20.53 -1.36 4.00
C ALA A 49 -21.21 -0.43 5.05
N PRO A 50 -20.67 -0.33 6.27
CA PRO A 50 -21.39 0.27 7.41
C PRO A 50 -21.74 1.76 7.25
N ALA A 51 -20.97 2.54 6.46
CA ALA A 51 -21.24 3.96 6.27
C ALA A 51 -22.21 4.24 5.11
N TYR A 52 -22.42 3.28 4.20
CA TYR A 52 -23.19 3.49 2.97
C TYR A 52 -24.63 3.93 3.26
N LYS A 53 -25.38 3.14 4.03
CA LYS A 53 -26.79 3.44 4.31
C LYS A 53 -26.96 4.75 5.09
N PRO A 54 -26.22 5.01 6.19
CA PRO A 54 -26.32 6.29 6.89
C PRO A 54 -26.01 7.52 6.01
N ILE A 55 -25.04 7.41 5.09
CA ILE A 55 -24.73 8.50 4.15
C ILE A 55 -25.89 8.70 3.17
N VAL A 56 -26.42 7.65 2.56
CA VAL A 56 -27.57 7.76 1.64
C VAL A 56 -28.80 8.32 2.35
N ASP A 57 -29.07 7.90 3.57
CA ASP A 57 -30.20 8.39 4.37
C ASP A 57 -30.02 9.88 4.73
N THR A 58 -28.77 10.35 4.94
CA THR A 58 -28.46 11.74 5.32
C THR A 58 -28.43 12.69 4.13
N PHE A 59 -27.83 12.27 3.02
CA PHE A 59 -27.55 13.11 1.86
C PHE A 59 -28.49 12.86 0.68
N GLY A 60 -29.35 11.84 0.77
CA GLY A 60 -30.35 11.50 -0.24
C GLY A 60 -29.81 10.61 -1.37
N ALA A 61 -30.71 9.87 -2.02
CA ALA A 61 -30.35 8.90 -3.07
C ALA A 61 -29.81 9.52 -4.36
N PHE A 62 -29.90 10.84 -4.54
CA PHE A 62 -29.38 11.54 -5.72
C PHE A 62 -27.84 11.56 -5.79
N ILE A 63 -27.16 11.23 -4.69
CA ILE A 63 -25.70 11.03 -4.70
C ILE A 63 -25.29 9.68 -5.28
N LEU A 64 -26.23 8.81 -5.68
CA LEU A 64 -25.93 7.46 -6.16
C LEU A 64 -25.70 7.45 -7.68
N ASN A 65 -24.75 6.63 -8.11
CA ASN A 65 -24.59 6.23 -9.50
C ASN A 65 -25.70 5.25 -9.92
N SER A 66 -25.76 4.95 -11.22
CA SER A 66 -26.72 3.98 -11.79
C SER A 66 -26.57 2.58 -11.20
N ASP A 67 -25.35 2.18 -10.82
CA ASP A 67 -25.03 0.90 -10.17
C ASP A 67 -25.25 0.90 -8.65
N LYS A 68 -25.88 1.95 -8.11
CA LYS A 68 -26.11 2.17 -6.67
C LYS A 68 -24.86 2.40 -5.83
N SER A 69 -23.67 2.56 -6.42
CA SER A 69 -22.51 3.07 -5.67
C SER A 69 -22.65 4.56 -5.36
N ILE A 70 -22.02 5.04 -4.28
CA ILE A 70 -21.98 6.48 -3.99
C ILE A 70 -21.09 7.20 -5.01
N ASN A 71 -21.64 8.21 -5.68
CA ASN A 71 -20.89 9.15 -6.49
C ASN A 71 -20.10 10.10 -5.58
N ARG A 72 -18.82 9.79 -5.37
CA ARG A 72 -17.90 10.59 -4.54
C ARG A 72 -17.73 12.03 -5.03
N GLY A 73 -17.86 12.27 -6.33
CA GLY A 73 -17.81 13.61 -6.90
C GLY A 73 -19.01 14.45 -6.45
N ALA A 74 -20.21 13.89 -6.58
CA ALA A 74 -21.45 14.53 -6.13
C ALA A 74 -21.48 14.73 -4.60
N LEU A 75 -21.15 13.68 -3.83
CA LEU A 75 -21.06 13.76 -2.37
C LEU A 75 -20.01 14.80 -1.93
N GLY A 76 -18.85 14.81 -2.57
CA GLY A 76 -17.78 15.77 -2.31
C GLY A 76 -18.22 17.20 -2.61
N ALA A 77 -18.93 17.45 -3.71
CA ALA A 77 -19.44 18.77 -4.04
C ALA A 77 -20.38 19.32 -2.94
N ILE A 78 -21.23 18.47 -2.36
CA ILE A 78 -22.13 18.82 -1.26
C ILE A 78 -21.34 19.04 0.04
N ALA A 79 -20.49 18.08 0.41
CA ALA A 79 -19.74 18.13 1.65
C ALA A 79 -18.78 19.33 1.69
N PHE A 80 -18.05 19.60 0.61
CA PHE A 80 -17.05 20.68 0.58
C PHE A 80 -17.65 22.08 0.34
N SER A 81 -18.92 22.19 -0.05
CA SER A 81 -19.60 23.49 -0.19
C SER A 81 -20.31 23.95 1.09
N ASN A 82 -20.53 23.05 2.05
CA ASN A 82 -21.24 23.35 3.30
C ASN A 82 -20.54 22.73 4.53
N PRO A 83 -20.00 23.54 5.46
CA PRO A 83 -19.33 23.04 6.65
C PRO A 83 -20.17 22.07 7.52
N LEU A 84 -21.49 22.30 7.62
CA LEU A 84 -22.38 21.40 8.36
C LEU A 84 -22.57 20.06 7.63
N ALA A 85 -22.59 20.08 6.30
CA ALA A 85 -22.63 18.86 5.49
C ALA A 85 -21.35 18.04 5.66
N LEU A 86 -20.18 18.69 5.63
CA LEU A 86 -18.90 18.04 5.91
C LEU A 86 -18.89 17.40 7.31
N GLN A 87 -19.32 18.15 8.34
CA GLN A 87 -19.36 17.65 9.70
C GLN A 87 -20.25 16.41 9.84
N ARG A 88 -21.44 16.39 9.19
CA ARG A 88 -22.32 15.21 9.19
C ARG A 88 -21.67 14.01 8.53
N LEU A 89 -21.00 14.20 7.38
CA LEU A 89 -20.28 13.12 6.70
C LEU A 89 -19.16 12.56 7.59
N GLU A 90 -18.40 13.43 8.26
CA GLU A 90 -17.32 13.06 9.17
C GLU A 90 -17.85 12.31 10.40
N GLN A 91 -18.97 12.75 10.99
CA GLN A 91 -19.61 12.07 12.12
C GLN A 91 -20.04 10.64 11.79
N ILE A 92 -20.47 10.39 10.55
CA ILE A 92 -20.82 9.05 10.10
C ILE A 92 -19.56 8.20 9.84
N THR A 93 -18.59 8.77 9.13
CA THR A 93 -17.45 8.01 8.60
C THR A 93 -16.34 7.77 9.62
N HIS A 94 -15.99 8.78 10.44
CA HIS A 94 -14.84 8.71 11.34
C HIS A 94 -14.91 7.55 12.36
N PRO A 95 -16.05 7.27 13.02
CA PRO A 95 -16.12 6.15 13.96
C PRO A 95 -15.85 4.79 13.30
N ILE A 96 -16.41 4.58 12.10
CA ILE A 96 -16.26 3.33 11.33
C ILE A 96 -14.81 3.14 10.89
N VAL A 97 -14.21 4.20 10.33
CA VAL A 97 -12.80 4.17 9.90
C VAL A 97 -11.88 3.95 11.09
N ARG A 98 -12.13 4.61 12.22
CA ARG A 98 -11.35 4.42 13.45
C ARG A 98 -11.42 2.96 13.92
N GLN A 99 -12.61 2.36 13.97
CA GLN A 99 -12.76 0.97 14.36
C GLN A 99 -12.00 0.03 13.42
N ALA A 100 -12.08 0.25 12.10
CA ALA A 100 -11.33 -0.52 11.12
C ALA A 100 -9.81 -0.40 11.30
N VAL A 101 -9.31 0.81 11.49
CA VAL A 101 -7.88 1.07 11.76
C VAL A 101 -7.43 0.33 13.02
N LEU A 102 -8.18 0.43 14.12
CA LEU A 102 -7.81 -0.23 15.39
C LEU A 102 -7.84 -1.76 15.27
N ALA A 103 -8.81 -2.32 14.53
CA ALA A 103 -8.87 -3.75 14.26
C ALA A 103 -7.64 -4.23 13.46
N LEU A 104 -7.22 -3.47 12.44
CA LEU A 104 -6.02 -3.78 11.66
C LEU A 104 -4.74 -3.64 12.50
N VAL A 105 -4.64 -2.62 13.35
CA VAL A 105 -3.52 -2.45 14.29
C VAL A 105 -3.40 -3.66 15.22
N GLN A 106 -4.51 -4.17 15.74
CA GLN A 106 -4.53 -5.31 16.65
C GLN A 106 -4.11 -6.61 15.95
N ARG A 107 -4.48 -6.80 14.68
CA ARG A 107 -4.16 -8.00 13.89
C ARG A 107 -2.77 -7.96 13.27
N ALA A 108 -2.20 -6.77 13.06
CA ALA A 108 -0.87 -6.61 12.51
C ALA A 108 0.14 -7.44 13.32
N LYS A 109 1.01 -8.19 12.64
CA LYS A 109 2.09 -8.94 13.32
C LYS A 109 3.29 -8.05 13.63
N GLN A 110 3.52 -7.06 12.77
CA GLN A 110 4.63 -6.11 12.84
C GLN A 110 4.52 -5.27 14.11
N ARG A 111 5.67 -4.94 14.70
CA ARG A 111 5.75 -4.11 15.90
C ARG A 111 5.46 -2.64 15.61
N VAL A 112 5.83 -2.16 14.42
CA VAL A 112 5.57 -0.78 13.99
C VAL A 112 4.42 -0.77 13.00
N VAL A 113 3.43 0.09 13.22
CA VAL A 113 2.28 0.30 12.35
C VAL A 113 2.25 1.75 11.91
N VAL A 114 1.99 1.99 10.62
CA VAL A 114 1.98 3.31 9.99
C VAL A 114 0.57 3.61 9.51
N ILE A 115 -0.07 4.59 10.14
CA ILE A 115 -1.43 5.02 9.83
C ILE A 115 -1.34 6.30 9.00
N GLU A 116 -1.54 6.20 7.69
CA GLU A 116 -1.65 7.35 6.79
C GLU A 116 -3.07 7.92 6.83
N ALA A 117 -3.19 9.21 7.13
CA ALA A 117 -4.45 9.94 7.04
C ALA A 117 -4.24 11.42 6.70
N ILE A 118 -4.99 11.96 5.74
CA ILE A 118 -4.93 13.39 5.40
C ILE A 118 -5.38 14.27 6.57
N LYS A 119 -6.44 13.86 7.28
CA LYS A 119 -7.01 14.54 8.46
C LYS A 119 -6.61 13.88 9.79
N LEU A 120 -5.37 13.42 9.88
CA LEU A 120 -4.86 12.72 11.06
C LEU A 120 -5.00 13.58 12.33
N LEU A 121 -4.55 14.84 12.26
CA LEU A 121 -4.39 15.75 13.42
C LEU A 121 -5.71 16.34 13.90
N GLU A 122 -6.68 16.40 12.99
CA GLU A 122 -8.02 16.90 13.22
C GLU A 122 -8.95 15.81 13.79
N GLY A 123 -8.58 14.54 13.64
CA GLY A 123 -9.37 13.38 14.06
C GLY A 123 -8.87 12.70 15.33
N ASP A 124 -9.64 11.72 15.80
CA ASP A 124 -9.29 10.91 16.98
C ASP A 124 -8.11 9.96 16.76
N LEU A 125 -7.66 9.77 15.51
CA LEU A 125 -6.50 8.94 15.21
C LEU A 125 -5.20 9.54 15.77
N ALA A 126 -5.07 10.88 15.82
CA ALA A 126 -3.93 11.51 16.46
C ALA A 126 -3.79 11.18 17.96
N LYS A 127 -4.88 10.79 18.64
CA LYS A 127 -4.86 10.44 20.07
C LYS A 127 -4.34 9.03 20.33
N VAL A 128 -4.30 8.18 19.31
CA VAL A 128 -3.88 6.77 19.46
C VAL A 128 -2.46 6.51 18.96
N VAL A 129 -1.89 7.42 18.16
CA VAL A 129 -0.51 7.28 17.66
C VAL A 129 0.51 7.63 18.74
N ASP A 130 1.67 6.98 18.69
CA ASP A 130 2.80 7.29 19.56
C ASP A 130 3.64 8.44 19.00
N GLU A 131 3.69 8.58 17.67
CA GLU A 131 4.49 9.59 16.98
C GLU A 131 3.80 10.08 15.71
N VAL A 132 3.84 11.40 15.45
CA VAL A 132 3.32 12.03 14.23
C VAL A 132 4.46 12.33 13.27
N TRP A 133 4.37 11.77 12.07
CA TRP A 133 5.26 12.05 10.96
C TRP A 133 4.54 12.93 9.93
N VAL A 134 5.18 14.03 9.54
CA VAL A 134 4.64 14.94 8.53
C VAL A 134 5.53 14.92 7.30
N VAL A 135 4.94 14.56 6.17
CA VAL A 135 5.59 14.69 4.87
C VAL A 135 5.37 16.11 4.34
N ASN A 136 6.47 16.74 3.92
CA ASN A 136 6.49 18.11 3.48
C ASN A 136 7.02 18.22 2.05
N ALA A 137 6.47 19.19 1.32
CA ALA A 137 6.95 19.60 0.02
C ALA A 137 6.50 21.04 -0.24
N LYS A 138 7.30 21.81 -0.95
CA LYS A 138 6.98 23.19 -1.35
C LYS A 138 5.70 23.25 -2.20
N PRO A 139 4.92 24.34 -2.12
CA PRO A 139 3.70 24.52 -2.92
C PRO A 139 3.92 24.33 -4.42
N GLU A 140 5.07 24.76 -4.95
CA GLU A 140 5.43 24.62 -6.36
C GLU A 140 5.60 23.13 -6.75
N THR A 141 6.20 22.34 -5.85
CA THR A 141 6.33 20.89 -6.03
C THR A 141 4.97 20.21 -6.01
N GLN A 142 4.10 20.59 -5.07
CA GLN A 142 2.74 20.06 -4.99
C GLN A 142 1.97 20.36 -6.28
N TYR A 143 1.98 21.63 -6.71
CA TYR A 143 1.30 22.08 -7.93
C TYR A 143 1.77 21.30 -9.16
N ARG A 144 3.08 21.20 -9.38
CA ARG A 144 3.66 20.43 -10.48
C ARG A 144 3.20 18.97 -10.47
N ARG A 145 3.18 18.33 -9.30
CA ARG A 145 2.74 16.92 -9.15
C ARG A 145 1.25 16.74 -9.39
N LEU A 146 0.41 17.70 -8.99
CA LEU A 146 -1.03 17.66 -9.27
C LEU A 146 -1.32 17.71 -10.76
N LEU A 147 -0.59 18.54 -11.51
CA LEU A 147 -0.72 18.62 -12.96
C LEU A 147 -0.19 17.35 -13.65
N SER A 148 1.06 16.96 -13.35
CA SER A 148 1.73 15.91 -14.14
C SER A 148 1.35 14.48 -13.75
N LYS A 149 1.05 14.22 -12.47
CA LYS A 149 0.74 12.86 -12.00
C LYS A 149 -0.74 12.60 -11.78
N ARG A 150 -1.54 13.65 -11.56
CA ARG A 150 -2.99 13.51 -11.32
C ARG A 150 -3.84 14.11 -12.44
N SER A 151 -3.21 14.60 -13.50
CA SER A 151 -3.87 15.16 -14.68
C SER A 151 -4.95 16.21 -14.34
N MET A 152 -4.75 16.97 -13.27
CA MET A 152 -5.69 18.01 -12.83
C MET A 152 -5.50 19.28 -13.65
N THR A 153 -6.56 20.08 -13.76
CA THR A 153 -6.43 21.42 -14.34
C THR A 153 -5.68 22.37 -13.39
N PRO A 154 -5.03 23.42 -13.91
CA PRO A 154 -4.42 24.47 -13.08
C PRO A 154 -5.36 25.04 -12.00
N GLU A 155 -6.63 25.27 -12.35
CA GLU A 155 -7.64 25.84 -11.47
C GLU A 155 -8.00 24.87 -10.34
N GLU A 156 -8.21 23.59 -10.67
CA GLU A 156 -8.49 22.54 -9.70
C GLU A 156 -7.31 22.33 -8.75
N ALA A 157 -6.08 22.30 -9.27
CA ALA A 157 -4.87 22.13 -8.49
C ALA A 157 -4.72 23.26 -7.46
N LYS A 158 -4.89 24.51 -7.88
CA LYS A 158 -4.85 25.68 -6.98
C LYS A 158 -5.95 25.61 -5.92
N LYS A 159 -7.19 25.32 -6.31
CA LYS A 159 -8.32 25.18 -5.38
C LYS A 159 -8.07 24.09 -4.34
N ARG A 160 -7.49 22.95 -4.75
CA ARG A 160 -7.14 21.85 -3.86
C ARG A 160 -6.04 22.22 -2.88
N ILE A 161 -5.00 22.93 -3.32
CA ILE A 161 -3.91 23.38 -2.42
C ILE A 161 -4.43 24.39 -1.40
N LEU A 162 -5.22 25.38 -1.83
CA LEU A 162 -5.76 26.42 -0.96
C LEU A 162 -6.83 25.91 0.03
N GLY A 163 -7.57 24.86 -0.34
CA GLY A 163 -8.63 24.29 0.50
C GLY A 163 -8.15 23.41 1.66
N GLN A 164 -6.84 23.28 1.89
CA GLN A 164 -6.30 22.44 2.95
C GLN A 164 -5.97 23.23 4.22
N GLY A 165 -5.98 22.51 5.35
CA GLY A 165 -5.45 23.04 6.60
C GLY A 165 -3.97 23.47 6.45
N SER A 166 -3.56 24.39 7.32
CA SER A 166 -2.21 24.95 7.31
C SER A 166 -1.15 23.86 7.46
N GLN A 167 -0.31 23.69 6.44
CA GLN A 167 0.84 22.78 6.50
C GLN A 167 1.78 23.18 7.65
N ALA A 168 1.95 24.48 7.91
CA ALA A 168 2.78 24.98 9.00
C ALA A 168 2.28 24.50 10.38
N GLU A 169 0.96 24.45 10.58
CA GLU A 169 0.38 23.91 11.81
C GLU A 169 0.61 22.41 11.96
N LYS A 170 0.64 21.66 10.85
CA LYS A 170 1.01 20.23 10.87
C LYS A 170 2.48 20.06 11.26
N LEU A 171 3.38 20.84 10.65
CA LEU A 171 4.82 20.81 10.93
C LEU A 171 5.14 21.11 12.40
N LYS A 172 4.43 22.08 13.02
CA LYS A 172 4.58 22.38 14.46
C LYS A 172 4.24 21.21 15.38
N LYS A 173 3.36 20.31 14.94
CA LYS A 173 2.91 19.12 15.69
C LYS A 173 3.67 17.86 15.29
N ALA A 174 4.62 17.95 14.36
CA ALA A 174 5.38 16.82 13.87
C ALA A 174 6.47 16.44 14.88
N ASN A 175 6.59 15.14 15.15
CA ASN A 175 7.77 14.59 15.82
C ASN A 175 8.90 14.35 14.81
N VAL A 176 8.53 13.96 13.59
CA VAL A 176 9.46 13.78 12.46
C VAL A 176 8.89 14.48 11.23
N ILE A 177 9.75 15.22 10.54
CA ILE A 177 9.45 15.86 9.27
C ILE A 177 10.25 15.15 8.19
N ILE A 178 9.59 14.72 7.11
CA ILE A 178 10.22 14.13 5.93
C ILE A 178 10.05 15.09 4.76
N GLU A 179 11.16 15.67 4.29
CA GLU A 179 11.16 16.56 3.14
C GLU A 179 11.18 15.74 1.84
N ASN A 180 10.24 16.05 0.94
CA ASN A 180 10.03 15.33 -0.31
C ASN A 180 9.96 16.29 -1.51
N ASP A 181 10.78 17.34 -1.49
CA ASP A 181 11.03 18.22 -2.64
C ASP A 181 12.12 17.70 -3.57
N GLY A 182 13.09 16.97 -3.00
CA GLY A 182 14.25 16.43 -3.69
C GLY A 182 13.98 15.15 -4.48
N ASN A 183 15.04 14.40 -4.74
CA ASN A 183 14.91 13.10 -5.39
C ASN A 183 14.46 12.02 -4.39
N VAL A 184 13.98 10.89 -4.91
CA VAL A 184 13.43 9.79 -4.11
C VAL A 184 14.48 9.14 -3.19
N GLU A 185 15.78 9.20 -3.53
CA GLU A 185 16.85 8.65 -2.69
C GLU A 185 17.11 9.51 -1.45
N GLU A 186 17.02 10.84 -1.56
CA GLU A 186 17.12 11.76 -0.43
C GLU A 186 15.98 11.54 0.56
N THR A 187 14.75 11.38 0.05
CA THR A 187 13.60 11.02 0.88
C THR A 187 13.79 9.65 1.51
N TRP A 188 14.28 8.65 0.77
CA TRP A 188 14.57 7.32 1.31
C TRP A 188 15.58 7.37 2.47
N LYS A 189 16.67 8.13 2.33
CA LYS A 189 17.68 8.30 3.38
C LYS A 189 17.09 8.92 4.65
N GLN A 190 16.23 9.94 4.50
CA GLN A 190 15.53 10.55 5.65
C GLN A 190 14.63 9.53 6.35
N VAL A 191 13.82 8.79 5.59
CA VAL A 191 12.90 7.76 6.13
C VAL A 191 13.68 6.65 6.83
N GLN A 192 14.75 6.15 6.23
CA GLN A 192 15.58 5.09 6.82
C GLN A 192 16.25 5.56 8.11
N LYS A 193 16.79 6.79 8.14
CA LYS A 193 17.38 7.36 9.35
C LYS A 193 16.35 7.45 10.47
N ALA A 194 15.17 8.00 10.19
CA ALA A 194 14.10 8.12 11.17
C ALA A 194 13.59 6.74 11.64
N TRP A 195 13.45 5.79 10.73
CA TRP A 195 13.04 4.41 11.03
C TRP A 195 13.97 3.72 12.02
N ASN A 196 15.29 3.84 11.84
CA ASN A 196 16.26 3.22 12.74
C ASN A 196 16.12 3.74 14.18
N HIS A 197 15.74 5.01 14.37
CA HIS A 197 15.43 5.54 15.70
C HIS A 197 14.13 4.97 16.29
N ILE A 198 13.12 4.71 15.44
CA ILE A 198 11.86 4.10 15.88
C ILE A 198 12.05 2.65 16.31
N VAL A 199 12.82 1.85 15.57
CA VAL A 199 13.04 0.44 15.92
C VAL A 199 13.56 0.30 17.35
N ASN A 200 14.51 1.13 17.75
CA ASN A 200 15.04 1.15 19.12
C ASN A 200 13.94 1.52 20.13
N ARG A 201 13.19 2.59 19.88
CA ARG A 201 12.08 3.01 20.77
C ARG A 201 10.96 1.97 20.86
N ALA A 202 10.66 1.27 19.76
CA ALA A 202 9.67 0.21 19.72
C ALA A 202 10.11 -0.99 20.58
N LEU A 203 11.40 -1.32 20.59
CA LEU A 203 11.97 -2.34 21.47
C LEU A 203 11.85 -1.94 22.96
N ASP A 204 12.24 -0.70 23.30
CA ASP A 204 12.17 -0.19 24.67
C ASP A 204 10.72 -0.15 25.21
N LYS A 205 9.77 0.21 24.36
CA LYS A 205 8.35 0.25 24.69
C LYS A 205 7.79 -1.14 25.02
N VAL A 206 8.18 -2.15 24.26
CA VAL A 206 7.78 -3.54 24.51
C VAL A 206 8.39 -4.04 25.83
N ALA A 207 9.64 -3.69 26.10
CA ALA A 207 10.33 -4.07 27.35
C ALA A 207 9.71 -3.43 28.60
N SER A 208 9.19 -2.21 28.50
CA SER A 208 8.61 -1.46 29.63
C SER A 208 7.12 -1.73 29.90
N GLY A 209 6.40 -2.43 29.01
CA GLY A 209 4.97 -2.74 29.13
C GLY A 209 4.62 -4.13 29.70
N GLY A 210 5.55 -4.80 30.38
CA GLY A 210 5.55 -6.25 30.58
C GLY A 210 4.35 -6.90 31.29
N ASN A 211 3.99 -8.10 30.81
CA ASN A 211 3.75 -9.26 31.67
C ASN A 211 4.57 -10.43 31.06
N PRO A 212 5.37 -11.19 31.86
CA PRO A 212 6.32 -12.15 31.33
C PRO A 212 5.64 -13.51 31.12
N LEU A 213 5.60 -13.98 29.87
CA LEU A 213 5.47 -15.41 29.58
C LEU A 213 6.50 -15.80 28.51
N VAL A 214 7.45 -16.61 28.99
CA VAL A 214 8.48 -17.39 28.31
C VAL A 214 9.62 -16.60 27.66
N THR A 215 10.67 -16.47 28.45
CA THR A 215 12.06 -16.31 28.00
C THR A 215 12.46 -17.41 27.02
N SER A 216 12.82 -17.02 25.81
CA SER A 216 13.91 -17.66 25.08
C SER A 216 14.79 -16.56 24.48
N THR A 217 15.94 -16.35 25.10
CA THR A 217 17.05 -15.56 24.59
C THR A 217 17.56 -16.16 23.29
N THR A 218 17.52 -15.40 22.21
CA THR A 218 18.50 -15.48 21.12
C THR A 218 18.72 -14.08 20.54
N GLU A 219 19.99 -13.68 20.47
CA GLU A 219 20.48 -12.43 19.89
C GLU A 219 19.94 -12.20 18.48
N THR A 220 19.31 -11.04 18.26
CA THR A 220 18.92 -10.56 16.94
C THR A 220 20.04 -9.74 16.31
N ALA A 221 20.88 -10.41 15.52
CA ALA A 221 21.46 -9.82 14.31
C ALA A 221 20.34 -9.62 13.27
N PRO A 222 20.50 -8.79 12.21
CA PRO A 222 19.50 -8.67 11.16
C PRO A 222 19.27 -10.04 10.53
N ILE A 223 18.12 -10.65 10.82
CA ILE A 223 17.72 -11.92 10.23
C ILE A 223 17.39 -11.64 8.76
N PRO A 224 18.15 -12.17 7.79
CA PRO A 224 17.63 -12.28 6.44
C PRO A 224 16.41 -13.20 6.53
N LEU A 225 15.26 -12.80 6.01
CA LEU A 225 14.11 -13.69 5.83
C LEU A 225 14.57 -14.91 5.00
N GLN A 226 14.97 -15.99 5.68
CA GLN A 226 15.21 -17.28 5.08
C GLN A 226 13.84 -17.97 4.94
N VAL A 227 13.42 -18.13 3.70
CA VAL A 227 12.26 -18.92 3.28
C VAL A 227 12.43 -20.37 3.77
N PRO A 228 11.36 -21.09 4.16
CA PRO A 228 11.50 -22.44 4.71
C PRO A 228 12.11 -23.41 3.70
N VAL A 229 13.08 -24.22 4.15
CA VAL A 229 13.62 -25.35 3.39
C VAL A 229 12.55 -26.44 3.31
N MET A 230 12.07 -26.75 2.10
CA MET A 230 11.18 -27.87 1.82
C MET A 230 11.77 -28.85 0.79
N ALA A 231 11.67 -30.13 1.13
CA ALA A 231 11.81 -31.41 0.40
C ALA A 231 12.75 -31.52 -0.83
N PRO A 232 13.64 -32.54 -0.88
CA PRO A 232 14.61 -32.72 -1.95
C PRO A 232 13.96 -33.31 -3.22
N GLY A 233 14.25 -32.71 -4.38
CA GLY A 233 13.90 -33.25 -5.71
C GLY A 233 13.40 -32.22 -6.74
N THR A 234 13.20 -30.96 -6.36
CA THR A 234 12.70 -29.91 -7.25
C THR A 234 13.76 -28.83 -7.44
N LEU A 235 13.92 -28.34 -8.67
CA LEU A 235 14.80 -27.22 -9.01
C LEU A 235 14.57 -26.05 -8.05
N HIS A 236 15.52 -25.79 -7.15
CA HIS A 236 15.38 -24.80 -6.09
C HIS A 236 15.38 -23.39 -6.68
N VAL A 237 14.22 -22.73 -6.65
CA VAL A 237 14.09 -21.30 -6.95
C VAL A 237 13.99 -20.54 -5.63
N GLY A 238 15.05 -19.79 -5.30
CA GLY A 238 15.05 -18.91 -4.14
C GLY A 238 14.37 -17.58 -4.47
N ILE A 239 13.72 -16.96 -3.48
CA ILE A 239 13.16 -15.61 -3.60
C ILE A 239 13.90 -14.65 -2.67
N LYS A 240 14.38 -13.54 -3.22
CA LYS A 240 14.95 -12.42 -2.46
C LYS A 240 14.12 -11.16 -2.67
N ARG A 241 13.88 -10.40 -1.61
CA ARG A 241 13.24 -9.08 -1.72
C ARG A 241 14.21 -8.11 -2.39
N GLY A 242 13.73 -7.37 -3.38
CA GLY A 242 14.45 -6.24 -3.95
C GLY A 242 14.44 -5.08 -2.97
N MET A 243 15.63 -4.61 -2.61
CA MET A 243 15.83 -3.41 -1.81
C MET A 243 16.33 -2.27 -2.70
N PRO A 244 16.21 -0.99 -2.28
CA PRO A 244 16.81 0.15 -3.00
C PRO A 244 18.32 0.02 -3.27
N THR A 245 19.05 -0.74 -2.46
CA THR A 245 20.45 -1.08 -2.70
C THR A 245 20.64 -2.01 -3.91
N ASN A 246 19.60 -2.77 -4.30
CA ASN A 246 19.60 -3.64 -5.48
C ASN A 246 19.12 -2.92 -6.76
N ALA A 247 18.82 -1.62 -6.72
CA ALA A 247 18.20 -0.92 -7.84
C ALA A 247 18.99 -1.03 -9.16
N ASP A 248 20.33 -0.93 -9.12
CA ASP A 248 21.18 -1.12 -10.31
C ASP A 248 21.07 -2.53 -10.88
N ARG A 249 21.02 -3.55 -10.02
CA ARG A 249 20.90 -4.96 -10.43
C ARG A 249 19.53 -5.23 -11.08
N ILE A 250 18.46 -4.67 -10.51
CA ILE A 250 17.11 -4.76 -11.05
C ILE A 250 17.04 -4.06 -12.41
N ALA A 251 17.57 -2.84 -12.50
CA ALA A 251 17.60 -2.04 -13.74
C ALA A 251 18.38 -2.75 -14.86
N ALA A 252 19.55 -3.29 -14.55
CA ALA A 252 20.37 -4.05 -15.49
C ALA A 252 19.65 -5.31 -15.98
N PHE A 253 19.02 -6.08 -15.07
CA PHE A 253 18.25 -7.26 -15.42
C PHE A 253 17.08 -6.92 -16.35
N MET A 254 16.28 -5.92 -15.98
CA MET A 254 15.12 -5.50 -16.79
C MET A 254 15.55 -4.99 -18.16
N THR A 255 16.62 -4.20 -18.23
CA THR A 255 17.16 -3.71 -19.51
C THR A 255 17.59 -4.86 -20.40
N HIS A 256 18.31 -5.83 -19.85
CA HIS A 256 18.80 -6.98 -20.59
C HIS A 256 17.67 -7.86 -21.14
N VAL A 257 16.65 -8.15 -20.32
CA VAL A 257 15.56 -9.06 -20.70
C VAL A 257 14.54 -8.39 -21.60
N THR A 258 14.18 -7.14 -21.34
CA THR A 258 13.12 -6.44 -22.09
C THR A 258 13.64 -5.69 -23.31
N GLY A 259 14.95 -5.46 -23.40
CA GLY A 259 15.57 -4.62 -24.43
C GLY A 259 15.28 -3.12 -24.28
N LYS A 260 14.50 -2.71 -23.26
CA LYS A 260 14.17 -1.30 -23.00
C LYS A 260 15.13 -0.72 -21.97
N PRO A 261 15.68 0.49 -22.19
CA PRO A 261 16.58 1.09 -21.21
C PRO A 261 15.83 1.40 -19.91
N VAL A 262 16.25 0.75 -18.82
CA VAL A 262 15.80 1.02 -17.45
C VAL A 262 17.03 1.39 -16.64
N ASN A 263 16.99 2.55 -15.97
CA ASN A 263 18.08 3.00 -15.11
C ASN A 263 17.72 2.86 -13.62
N ARG A 264 18.71 3.11 -12.76
CA ARG A 264 18.56 3.07 -11.29
C ARG A 264 17.41 3.95 -10.79
N MET A 265 17.29 5.17 -11.33
CA MET A 265 16.28 6.13 -10.89
C MET A 265 14.86 5.65 -11.25
N ASP A 266 14.68 4.98 -12.38
CA ASP A 266 13.38 4.39 -12.77
C ASP A 266 12.93 3.32 -11.76
N VAL A 267 13.86 2.46 -11.34
CA VAL A 267 13.61 1.44 -10.31
C VAL A 267 13.37 2.10 -8.94
N MET A 268 14.15 3.12 -8.59
CA MET A 268 13.97 3.87 -7.34
C MET A 268 12.62 4.59 -7.26
N LEU A 269 12.15 5.16 -8.37
CA LEU A 269 10.81 5.74 -8.45
C LEU A 269 9.73 4.65 -8.32
N SER A 270 9.96 3.48 -8.92
CA SER A 270 9.06 2.32 -8.81
C SER A 270 8.96 1.82 -7.37
N PHE A 271 10.06 1.81 -6.60
CA PHE A 271 10.02 1.48 -5.17
C PHE A 271 9.09 2.39 -4.34
N GLY A 272 8.81 3.60 -4.82
CA GLY A 272 7.87 4.52 -4.18
C GLY A 272 6.40 4.08 -4.29
N ASN A 273 6.08 3.15 -5.19
CA ASN A 273 4.73 2.66 -5.42
C ASN A 273 4.61 1.14 -5.27
N LYS A 274 5.69 0.38 -5.51
CA LYS A 274 5.68 -1.09 -5.47
C LYS A 274 6.94 -1.67 -4.81
N SER A 275 6.91 -2.99 -4.62
CA SER A 275 8.02 -3.81 -4.15
C SER A 275 8.43 -4.79 -5.23
N PHE A 276 9.71 -5.17 -5.23
CA PHE A 276 10.22 -6.17 -6.13
C PHE A 276 10.58 -7.45 -5.38
N LEU A 277 10.31 -8.60 -5.99
CA LEU A 277 10.90 -9.88 -5.61
C LEU A 277 11.73 -10.39 -6.78
N MET A 278 12.89 -10.96 -6.47
CA MET A 278 13.82 -11.52 -7.44
C MET A 278 13.92 -13.02 -7.22
N ALA A 279 13.55 -13.79 -8.24
CA ALA A 279 13.76 -15.23 -8.27
C ALA A 279 15.21 -15.50 -8.68
N HIS A 280 15.86 -16.43 -7.99
CA HIS A 280 17.23 -16.84 -8.31
C HIS A 280 17.39 -18.36 -8.25
N ASP A 281 18.37 -18.87 -8.98
CA ASP A 281 18.78 -20.27 -8.88
C ASP A 281 19.83 -20.49 -7.77
N GLN A 282 20.39 -21.70 -7.72
CA GLN A 282 21.38 -22.10 -6.73
C GLN A 282 22.72 -21.35 -6.85
N HIS A 283 22.99 -20.70 -8.00
CA HIS A 283 24.19 -19.91 -8.25
C HIS A 283 23.95 -18.40 -8.01
N GLU A 284 22.80 -18.04 -7.45
CA GLU A 284 22.33 -16.66 -7.27
C GLU A 284 22.07 -15.89 -8.57
N ASP A 285 21.95 -16.57 -9.71
CA ASP A 285 21.59 -15.93 -10.96
C ASP A 285 20.11 -15.56 -10.97
N VAL A 286 19.79 -14.33 -11.37
CA VAL A 286 18.40 -13.86 -11.40
C VAL A 286 17.66 -14.53 -12.55
N LEU A 287 16.62 -15.29 -12.21
CA LEU A 287 15.73 -15.97 -13.16
C LEU A 287 14.55 -15.08 -13.58
N GLY A 288 14.14 -14.19 -12.69
CA GLY A 288 13.02 -13.29 -12.95
C GLY A 288 12.85 -12.24 -11.87
N ILE A 289 12.01 -11.26 -12.16
CA ILE A 289 11.59 -10.20 -11.25
C ILE A 289 10.07 -10.07 -11.33
N ILE A 290 9.43 -9.97 -10.17
CA ILE A 290 8.02 -9.56 -10.06
C ILE A 290 7.91 -8.28 -9.23
N GLY A 291 7.28 -7.26 -9.80
CA GLY A 291 6.83 -6.07 -9.10
C GLY A 291 5.42 -6.29 -8.56
N TRP A 292 5.24 -6.02 -7.27
CA TRP A 292 3.97 -6.18 -6.58
C TRP A 292 3.75 -5.08 -5.56
N GLN A 293 2.49 -4.76 -5.31
CA GLN A 293 2.08 -3.79 -4.30
C GLN A 293 0.82 -4.27 -3.59
N VAL A 294 0.64 -3.82 -2.36
CA VAL A 294 -0.63 -3.95 -1.64
C VAL A 294 -1.15 -2.55 -1.38
N GLU A 295 -2.30 -2.27 -1.95
CA GLU A 295 -3.00 -1.00 -1.77
C GLU A 295 -4.47 -1.30 -1.56
N ASN A 296 -5.10 -0.67 -0.56
CA ASN A 296 -6.54 -0.81 -0.33
C ASN A 296 -6.98 -2.27 -0.12
N LEU A 297 -6.15 -3.07 0.57
CA LEU A 297 -6.35 -4.51 0.76
C LEU A 297 -6.40 -5.31 -0.55
N ILE A 298 -5.82 -4.78 -1.63
CA ILE A 298 -5.73 -5.44 -2.93
C ILE A 298 -4.25 -5.65 -3.23
N THR A 299 -3.86 -6.90 -3.43
CA THR A 299 -2.54 -7.20 -4.00
C THR A 299 -2.59 -7.01 -5.51
N ARG A 300 -1.66 -6.26 -6.07
CA ARG A 300 -1.48 -6.10 -7.52
C ARG A 300 -0.07 -6.52 -7.91
N CYS A 301 0.06 -7.33 -8.94
CA CYS A 301 1.31 -7.65 -9.61
C CYS A 301 1.22 -7.15 -11.04
N ASP A 302 1.89 -6.05 -11.35
CA ASP A 302 1.78 -5.32 -12.62
C ASP A 302 3.08 -5.33 -13.44
N GLU A 303 4.09 -6.06 -12.95
CA GLU A 303 5.40 -6.11 -13.56
C GLU A 303 5.98 -7.51 -13.37
N LEU A 304 6.16 -8.23 -14.46
CA LEU A 304 6.72 -9.57 -14.47
C LEU A 304 7.73 -9.66 -15.60
N VAL A 305 8.98 -9.87 -15.25
CA VAL A 305 10.09 -10.00 -16.20
C VAL A 305 10.78 -11.32 -15.92
N LEU A 306 10.71 -12.25 -16.86
CA LEU A 306 11.33 -13.57 -16.76
C LEU A 306 12.45 -13.67 -17.80
N LYS A 307 13.61 -14.20 -17.40
CA LYS A 307 14.68 -14.52 -18.34
C LYS A 307 14.17 -15.57 -19.36
N PRO A 308 14.58 -15.52 -20.63
CA PRO A 308 14.21 -16.56 -21.59
C PRO A 308 14.66 -17.96 -21.12
N ASN A 309 13.89 -18.99 -21.47
CA ASN A 309 14.20 -20.41 -21.21
C ASN A 309 14.34 -20.81 -19.73
N VAL A 310 13.78 -20.02 -18.81
CA VAL A 310 13.68 -20.43 -17.39
C VAL A 310 12.54 -21.43 -17.19
N PRO A 311 12.57 -22.24 -16.11
CA PRO A 311 11.45 -23.09 -15.74
C PRO A 311 10.28 -22.24 -15.21
N VAL A 312 9.48 -21.69 -16.13
CA VAL A 312 8.40 -20.71 -15.86
C VAL A 312 7.49 -21.16 -14.73
N LYS A 313 7.04 -22.42 -14.73
CA LYS A 313 6.18 -22.96 -13.69
C LYS A 313 6.80 -22.87 -12.29
N ALA A 314 8.08 -23.22 -12.15
CA ALA A 314 8.77 -23.19 -10.86
C ALA A 314 9.00 -21.76 -10.37
N VAL A 315 9.36 -20.84 -11.29
CA VAL A 315 9.58 -19.43 -10.96
C VAL A 315 8.28 -18.74 -10.55
N ILE A 316 7.19 -18.95 -11.29
CA ILE A 316 5.87 -18.40 -10.96
C ILE A 316 5.33 -18.97 -9.64
N ASP A 317 5.47 -20.28 -9.40
CA ASP A 317 5.08 -20.89 -8.12
C ASP A 317 5.83 -20.25 -6.94
N ALA A 318 7.14 -20.04 -7.07
CA ALA A 318 7.94 -19.38 -6.04
C ALA A 318 7.49 -17.92 -5.82
N PHE A 319 7.22 -17.17 -6.89
CA PHE A 319 6.71 -15.80 -6.78
C PHE A 319 5.33 -15.74 -6.15
N VAL A 320 4.39 -16.57 -6.57
CA VAL A 320 3.02 -16.57 -6.04
C VAL A 320 3.05 -16.90 -4.55
N LYS A 321 3.81 -17.92 -4.13
CA LYS A 321 3.94 -18.27 -2.71
C LYS A 321 4.45 -17.09 -1.88
N ALA A 322 5.52 -16.43 -2.34
CA ALA A 322 6.12 -15.30 -1.65
C ALA A 322 5.19 -14.08 -1.61
N VAL A 323 4.60 -13.70 -2.76
CA VAL A 323 3.64 -12.57 -2.83
C VAL A 323 2.46 -12.84 -1.92
N GLU A 324 1.82 -14.01 -2.00
CA GLU A 324 0.64 -14.32 -1.20
C GLU A 324 0.95 -14.39 0.29
N GLU A 325 2.17 -14.76 0.69
CA GLU A 325 2.60 -14.68 2.09
C GLU A 325 2.56 -13.23 2.59
N PHE A 326 3.18 -12.31 1.86
CA PHE A 326 3.10 -10.88 2.20
C PHE A 326 1.68 -10.33 2.11
N SER A 327 0.90 -10.75 1.11
CA SER A 327 -0.50 -10.35 0.96
C SER A 327 -1.36 -10.76 2.15
N ARG A 328 -1.15 -11.97 2.69
CA ARG A 328 -1.83 -12.45 3.89
C ARG A 328 -1.43 -11.66 5.12
N GLU A 329 -0.14 -11.33 5.28
CA GLU A 329 0.32 -10.48 6.37
C GLU A 329 -0.31 -9.09 6.33
N LEU A 330 -0.52 -8.54 5.12
CA LEU A 330 -1.12 -7.23 4.87
C LEU A 330 -2.64 -7.28 4.71
N GLU A 331 -3.27 -8.38 5.10
CA GLU A 331 -4.73 -8.52 5.10
C GLU A 331 -5.41 -8.30 3.74
N SER A 332 -4.71 -8.59 2.65
CA SER A 332 -5.27 -8.46 1.29
C SER A 332 -6.49 -9.37 1.09
N GLU A 333 -7.54 -8.81 0.50
CA GLU A 333 -8.78 -9.50 0.14
C GLU A 333 -8.65 -10.32 -1.13
N VAL A 334 -7.94 -9.76 -2.11
CA VAL A 334 -7.83 -10.29 -3.47
C VAL A 334 -6.45 -9.98 -4.03
N GLY A 335 -5.96 -10.85 -4.91
CA GLY A 335 -4.78 -10.65 -5.71
C GLY A 335 -5.12 -10.54 -7.19
N PHE A 336 -4.60 -9.52 -7.84
CA PHE A 336 -4.65 -9.34 -9.29
C PHE A 336 -3.25 -9.40 -9.90
N VAL A 337 -3.12 -10.14 -11.00
CA VAL A 337 -1.92 -10.16 -11.83
C VAL A 337 -2.29 -9.59 -13.18
N PHE A 338 -1.49 -8.63 -13.65
CA PHE A 338 -1.68 -7.95 -14.92
C PHE A 338 -0.54 -8.36 -15.86
N LEU A 339 -0.91 -8.99 -16.97
CA LEU A 339 0.05 -9.47 -17.97
C LEU A 339 -0.23 -8.81 -19.32
N PRO A 340 0.80 -8.57 -20.15
CA PRO A 340 0.61 -8.19 -21.55
C PRO A 340 -0.25 -9.22 -22.30
N MET A 341 -1.06 -8.76 -23.25
CA MET A 341 -1.93 -9.65 -24.05
C MET A 341 -1.16 -10.66 -24.91
N ASP A 342 0.09 -10.36 -25.24
CA ASP A 342 1.02 -11.17 -26.03
C ASP A 342 1.93 -12.07 -25.17
N VAL A 343 1.67 -12.16 -23.85
CA VAL A 343 2.46 -13.01 -22.94
C VAL A 343 2.44 -14.48 -23.37
N ALA A 344 3.58 -15.17 -23.21
CA ALA A 344 3.70 -16.60 -23.51
C ALA A 344 2.68 -17.42 -22.71
N LYS A 345 2.04 -18.41 -23.35
CA LYS A 345 0.88 -19.16 -22.81
C LYS A 345 1.17 -19.95 -21.53
N ASP A 346 2.43 -20.32 -21.32
CA ASP A 346 2.89 -21.04 -20.13
C ASP A 346 2.87 -20.17 -18.86
N VAL A 347 3.00 -18.84 -19.00
CA VAL A 347 2.93 -17.89 -17.88
C VAL A 347 1.54 -17.87 -17.22
N PRO A 348 0.43 -17.55 -17.91
CA PRO A 348 -0.90 -17.58 -17.29
C PRO A 348 -1.30 -18.99 -16.87
N ALA A 349 -0.86 -20.04 -17.57
CA ALA A 349 -1.06 -21.42 -17.15
C ALA A 349 -0.39 -21.72 -15.80
N ALA A 350 0.81 -21.20 -15.55
CA ALA A 350 1.49 -21.35 -14.26
C ALA A 350 0.77 -20.62 -13.12
N PHE A 351 0.20 -19.44 -13.37
CA PHE A 351 -0.68 -18.75 -12.40
C PHE A 351 -1.98 -19.53 -12.15
N ALA A 352 -2.57 -20.14 -13.18
CA ALA A 352 -3.79 -20.93 -13.07
C ALA A 352 -3.61 -22.17 -12.17
N VAL A 353 -2.46 -22.84 -12.24
CA VAL A 353 -2.10 -23.93 -11.31
C VAL A 353 -2.06 -23.45 -9.86
N ASN A 354 -1.75 -22.17 -9.64
CA ASN A 354 -1.77 -21.54 -8.32
C ASN A 354 -3.16 -20.99 -7.90
N GLY A 355 -4.20 -21.26 -8.69
CA GLY A 355 -5.59 -20.89 -8.37
C GLY A 355 -6.01 -19.49 -8.83
N TYR A 356 -5.22 -18.83 -9.68
CA TYR A 356 -5.64 -17.60 -10.35
C TYR A 356 -6.52 -17.92 -11.56
N GLN A 357 -7.52 -17.09 -11.83
CA GLN A 357 -8.44 -17.25 -12.96
C GLN A 357 -8.49 -15.99 -13.80
N THR A 358 -8.63 -16.13 -15.12
CA THR A 358 -8.82 -14.97 -15.99
C THR A 358 -10.15 -14.31 -15.73
N VAL A 359 -10.14 -12.98 -15.59
CA VAL A 359 -11.33 -12.17 -15.33
C VAL A 359 -11.32 -10.94 -16.22
N THR A 360 -12.51 -10.47 -16.60
CA THR A 360 -12.70 -9.17 -17.26
C THR A 360 -13.16 -8.14 -16.24
N VAL A 361 -12.91 -6.85 -16.50
CA VAL A 361 -13.32 -5.75 -15.60
C VAL A 361 -14.82 -5.83 -15.24
N ASN A 362 -15.67 -6.22 -16.18
CA ASN A 362 -17.12 -6.32 -16.00
C ASN A 362 -17.54 -7.48 -15.09
N GLN A 363 -16.74 -8.54 -14.98
CA GLN A 363 -17.02 -9.69 -14.11
C GLN A 363 -16.68 -9.41 -12.65
N ILE A 364 -15.88 -8.37 -12.37
CA ILE A 364 -15.51 -7.99 -11.01
C ILE A 364 -16.70 -7.31 -10.34
N THR A 365 -17.30 -7.97 -9.36
CA THR A 365 -18.54 -7.52 -8.69
C THR A 365 -18.30 -6.47 -7.62
N VAL A 366 -17.13 -6.50 -6.97
CA VAL A 366 -16.76 -5.55 -5.91
C VAL A 366 -16.29 -4.24 -6.56
N PRO A 367 -16.99 -3.11 -6.38
CA PRO A 367 -16.66 -1.87 -7.10
C PRO A 367 -15.24 -1.37 -6.84
N ALA A 368 -14.76 -1.47 -5.59
CA ALA A 368 -13.39 -1.07 -5.25
C ALA A 368 -12.32 -1.93 -5.96
N TRP A 369 -12.59 -3.22 -6.17
CA TRP A 369 -11.69 -4.10 -6.93
C TRP A 369 -11.77 -3.78 -8.43
N ARG A 370 -12.96 -3.47 -8.94
CA ARG A 370 -13.15 -3.07 -10.34
C ARG A 370 -12.40 -1.78 -10.65
N GLU A 371 -12.53 -0.77 -9.79
CA GLU A 371 -11.82 0.50 -9.90
C GLU A 371 -10.30 0.26 -9.93
N ALA A 372 -9.81 -0.55 -9.00
CA ALA A 372 -8.40 -0.92 -8.93
C ALA A 372 -7.86 -1.57 -10.22
N VAL A 373 -8.61 -2.50 -10.81
CA VAL A 373 -8.24 -3.15 -12.07
C VAL A 373 -8.35 -2.17 -13.25
N THR A 374 -9.33 -1.27 -13.23
CA THR A 374 -9.53 -0.26 -14.28
C THR A 374 -8.37 0.73 -14.32
N GLU A 375 -7.96 1.25 -13.15
CA GLU A 375 -6.82 2.16 -13.02
C GLU A 375 -5.50 1.55 -13.50
N ALA A 376 -5.33 0.24 -13.31
CA ALA A 376 -4.16 -0.50 -13.78
C ALA A 376 -4.18 -0.77 -15.30
N GLY A 377 -5.18 -0.28 -16.03
CA GLY A 377 -5.30 -0.49 -17.48
C GLY A 377 -5.88 -1.86 -17.86
N GLY A 378 -6.67 -2.48 -16.98
CA GLY A 378 -7.14 -3.86 -17.12
C GLY A 378 -7.91 -4.19 -18.41
N ASN A 379 -8.43 -3.20 -19.15
CA ASN A 379 -9.04 -3.44 -20.47
C ASN A 379 -8.02 -3.77 -21.57
N ASN A 380 -6.75 -3.39 -21.37
CA ASN A 380 -5.65 -3.58 -22.32
C ASN A 380 -4.68 -4.68 -21.90
N LEU A 381 -4.97 -5.39 -20.80
CA LEU A 381 -4.11 -6.39 -20.19
C LEU A 381 -4.89 -7.68 -19.94
N LEU A 382 -4.19 -8.81 -19.93
CA LEU A 382 -4.73 -10.04 -19.40
C LEU A 382 -4.74 -9.93 -17.86
N VAL A 383 -5.94 -9.93 -17.28
CA VAL A 383 -6.13 -9.83 -15.82
C VAL A 383 -6.42 -11.20 -15.24
N LEU A 384 -5.63 -11.59 -14.24
CA LEU A 384 -5.85 -12.80 -13.45
C LEU A 384 -6.24 -12.43 -12.02
N GLU A 385 -7.25 -13.09 -11.46
CA GLU A 385 -7.78 -12.86 -10.11
C GLU A 385 -7.63 -14.11 -9.23
N LYS A 386 -7.29 -13.91 -7.96
CA LYS A 386 -7.45 -14.92 -6.90
C LYS A 386 -7.95 -14.28 -5.62
N ARG A 387 -8.99 -14.85 -5.01
CA ARG A 387 -9.42 -14.46 -3.66
C ARG A 387 -8.42 -14.98 -2.63
N LEU A 388 -7.90 -14.09 -1.79
CA LEU A 388 -6.88 -14.42 -0.78
C LEU A 388 -7.48 -14.64 0.61
N ARG A 389 -8.76 -14.32 0.79
CA ARG A 389 -9.53 -14.57 2.03
C ARG A 389 -11.01 -14.81 1.72
N LYS A 390 -11.67 -15.51 2.66
CA LYS A 390 -13.10 -15.81 2.60
C LYS A 390 -13.96 -14.59 2.97
N ASP A 391 -13.51 -13.78 3.92
CA ASP A 391 -14.23 -12.62 4.44
C ASP A 391 -13.57 -11.30 4.04
N ARG A 392 -14.38 -10.24 3.90
CA ARG A 392 -13.89 -8.88 3.67
C ARG A 392 -13.60 -8.22 5.02
N VAL A 393 -12.60 -7.34 5.09
CA VAL A 393 -12.22 -6.61 6.31
C VAL A 393 -13.37 -5.74 6.81
N LEU A 394 -14.09 -5.12 5.87
CA LEU A 394 -15.19 -4.19 6.15
C LEU A 394 -16.56 -4.81 5.85
N LYS A 395 -16.79 -6.08 6.23
CA LYS A 395 -18.16 -6.60 6.27
C LYS A 395 -18.92 -5.95 7.45
N PRO A 396 -20.23 -5.69 7.30
CA PRO A 396 -21.07 -5.38 8.45
C PRO A 396 -21.02 -6.56 9.44
N ILE A 397 -21.05 -6.24 10.74
CA ILE A 397 -21.47 -7.18 11.79
C ILE A 397 -22.95 -7.47 11.58
#